data_AF-A0A958JCD5-F1
#
_entry.id   AF-A0A958JCD5-F1
#
_cell.length_a   1.000
_cell.length_b   1.000
_cell.length_c   1.000
_cell.angle_alpha   90.00
_cell.angle_beta   90.00
_cell.angle_gamma   90.00
#
_symmetry.space_group_name_H-M   'P 1'
#
loop_
_entity.id
_entity.type
_entity.pdbx_description
1 polymer ?
#
loop_
_entity_poly.entity_id
_entity_poly.type
_entity_poly.pdbx_seq_one_letter_code
_entity_poly.pdbx_strand_id
1 'polypeptide(L)'
;MPAEIVHWEILNSICSAENTNPNAKKILLEFPECAALGALGHDAPYFFNAGTSAATSKSCSFLHGAFGDDPLVFLYHALTIAKEKKLKPAEAFVLGMITHYAADSCFHPLVYYLTGNYYSSDIEEQKLVKTRHRRFEVFLDTWWKYNFDSSCHDPKILLKKANKHLAEIGEVLSIALSRSSDKFEISAKNWEKSIRHLVFICKLTTNPFIGILMKFFNFISLGKLD
;
A
#
# COMPACT_ATOMS: atom_id res chain seq x y z
N MET A 1 5.82 1.25 4.53
CA MET A 1 6.98 1.31 3.61
C MET A 1 7.06 2.68 2.93
N PRO A 2 8.04 2.98 2.03
CA PRO A 2 8.02 4.22 1.23
C PRO A 2 6.62 4.43 0.69
N ALA A 3 6.08 5.63 0.89
CA ALA A 3 4.64 5.81 0.89
C ALA A 3 4.01 5.35 -0.43
N GLU A 4 4.64 5.64 -1.56
CA GLU A 4 4.07 5.42 -2.89
C GLU A 4 5.12 5.15 -3.99
N ILE A 5 6.16 5.99 -4.07
CA ILE A 5 7.01 6.07 -5.27
C ILE A 5 7.94 4.87 -5.39
N VAL A 6 8.62 4.49 -4.30
CA VAL A 6 9.56 3.36 -4.36
C VAL A 6 8.84 2.07 -4.77
N HIS A 7 7.59 1.86 -4.33
CA HIS A 7 6.81 0.70 -4.74
C HIS A 7 6.57 0.63 -6.25
N TRP A 8 6.24 1.75 -6.87
CA TRP A 8 6.06 1.83 -8.32
C TRP A 8 7.37 1.67 -9.07
N GLU A 9 8.45 2.21 -8.55
CA GLU A 9 9.78 2.12 -9.18
C GLU A 9 10.33 0.69 -9.14
N ILE A 10 10.07 -0.04 -8.04
CA ILE A 10 10.33 -1.48 -7.96
C ILE A 10 9.45 -2.24 -8.97
N LEU A 11 8.16 -1.93 -9.06
CA LEU A 11 7.27 -2.54 -10.04
C LEU A 11 7.76 -2.29 -11.48
N ASN A 12 8.17 -1.06 -11.82
CA ASN A 12 8.71 -0.71 -13.13
C ASN A 12 10.00 -1.47 -13.44
N SER A 13 10.88 -1.59 -12.44
CA SER A 13 12.12 -2.37 -12.54
C SER A 13 11.82 -3.84 -12.84
N ILE A 14 10.83 -4.44 -12.17
CA ILE A 14 10.37 -5.82 -12.43
C ILE A 14 9.78 -5.96 -13.84
N CYS A 15 8.98 -4.98 -14.28
CA CYS A 15 8.44 -4.97 -15.64
C CYS A 15 9.53 -4.86 -16.71
N SER A 16 10.65 -4.21 -16.39
CA SER A 16 11.76 -4.01 -17.34
C SER A 16 12.77 -5.17 -17.33
N ALA A 17 12.89 -5.89 -16.22
CA ALA A 17 13.86 -6.98 -16.06
C ALA A 17 13.64 -8.15 -17.05
N GLU A 18 14.74 -8.74 -17.50
CA GLU A 18 14.76 -9.85 -18.46
C GLU A 18 14.35 -11.19 -17.83
N ASN A 19 14.67 -11.38 -16.55
CA ASN A 19 14.41 -12.61 -15.81
C ASN A 19 13.00 -12.70 -15.20
N THR A 20 12.16 -11.68 -15.39
CA THR A 20 10.77 -11.70 -14.90
C THR A 20 9.96 -12.74 -15.67
N ASN A 21 9.15 -13.53 -14.94
CA ASN A 21 8.27 -14.54 -15.53
C ASN A 21 7.44 -13.94 -16.70
N PRO A 22 7.53 -14.49 -17.92
CA PRO A 22 6.90 -13.88 -19.10
C PRO A 22 5.38 -13.71 -19.00
N ASN A 23 4.69 -14.65 -18.35
CA ASN A 23 3.24 -14.57 -18.17
C ASN A 23 2.87 -13.45 -17.18
N ALA A 24 3.58 -13.36 -16.06
CA ALA A 24 3.37 -12.27 -15.10
C ALA A 24 3.69 -10.91 -15.74
N LYS A 25 4.83 -10.80 -16.43
CA LYS A 25 5.24 -9.58 -17.16
C LYS A 25 4.17 -9.15 -18.18
N LYS A 26 3.61 -10.10 -18.94
CA LYS A 26 2.52 -9.82 -19.87
C LYS A 26 1.30 -9.23 -19.17
N ILE A 27 0.86 -9.82 -18.06
CA ILE A 27 -0.31 -9.32 -17.30
C ILE A 27 -0.05 -7.92 -16.72
N LEU A 28 1.14 -7.71 -16.15
CA LEU A 28 1.55 -6.41 -15.59
C LEU A 28 1.57 -5.30 -16.65
N LEU A 29 2.01 -5.61 -17.88
CA LEU A 29 2.05 -4.67 -19.00
C LEU A 29 0.68 -4.48 -19.68
N GLU A 30 -0.21 -5.48 -19.61
CA GLU A 30 -1.58 -5.40 -20.17
C GLU A 30 -2.50 -4.54 -19.29
N PHE A 31 -2.31 -4.56 -17.96
CA PHE A 31 -3.10 -3.79 -16.97
C PHE A 31 -2.22 -3.00 -15.99
N PRO A 32 -1.40 -2.05 -16.48
CA PRO A 32 -0.40 -1.36 -15.65
C PRO A 32 -1.04 -0.51 -14.54
N GLU A 33 -2.22 0.08 -14.77
CA GLU A 33 -2.93 0.83 -13.74
C GLU A 33 -3.41 -0.03 -12.57
N CYS A 34 -3.79 -1.28 -12.83
CA CYS A 34 -4.23 -2.21 -11.79
C CYS A 34 -3.02 -2.70 -11.01
N ALA A 35 -1.93 -3.04 -11.70
CA ALA A 35 -0.66 -3.40 -11.07
C ALA A 35 -0.10 -2.28 -10.18
N ALA A 36 -0.08 -1.04 -10.67
CA ALA A 36 0.41 0.10 -9.92
C ALA A 36 -0.43 0.40 -8.68
N LEU A 37 -1.77 0.31 -8.76
CA LEU A 37 -2.62 0.41 -7.56
C LEU A 37 -2.41 -0.78 -6.62
N GLY A 38 -2.18 -1.97 -7.18
CA GLY A 38 -1.85 -3.19 -6.43
C GLY A 38 -0.57 -3.05 -5.62
N ALA A 39 0.46 -2.39 -6.18
CA ALA A 39 1.71 -2.09 -5.48
C ALA A 39 1.54 -1.20 -4.24
N LEU A 40 0.38 -0.55 -4.08
CA LEU A 40 -0.02 0.16 -2.86
C LEU A 40 -1.19 -0.53 -2.13
N GLY A 41 -1.78 -1.55 -2.74
CA GLY A 41 -3.05 -2.15 -2.34
C GLY A 41 -2.98 -2.89 -1.01
N HIS A 42 -1.78 -3.35 -0.64
CA HIS A 42 -1.53 -4.05 0.62
C HIS A 42 -1.78 -3.15 1.84
N ASP A 43 -1.45 -1.86 1.72
CA ASP A 43 -1.66 -0.83 2.75
C ASP A 43 -3.06 -0.20 2.70
N ALA A 44 -3.82 -0.40 1.62
CA ALA A 44 -5.10 0.28 1.42
C ALA A 44 -6.07 0.17 2.63
N PRO A 45 -6.23 -0.98 3.33
CA PRO A 45 -7.14 -1.08 4.46
C PRO A 45 -6.82 -0.16 5.65
N TYR A 46 -5.57 0.31 5.80
CA TYR A 46 -5.22 1.36 6.77
C TYR A 46 -5.90 2.70 6.46
N PHE A 47 -6.36 2.93 5.23
CA PHE A 47 -6.99 4.18 4.79
C PHE A 47 -8.52 4.13 4.81
N PHE A 48 -9.11 2.98 5.14
CA PHE A 48 -10.56 2.88 5.26
C PHE A 48 -11.11 3.88 6.29
N ASN A 49 -12.19 4.60 5.93
CA ASN A 49 -12.73 5.71 6.72
C ASN A 49 -11.65 6.70 7.20
N ALA A 50 -10.74 7.09 6.30
CA ALA A 50 -9.62 7.99 6.59
C ALA A 50 -8.72 7.53 7.75
N GLY A 51 -8.59 6.21 7.92
CA GLY A 51 -7.74 5.58 8.93
C GLY A 51 -8.31 5.51 10.34
N THR A 52 -9.61 5.75 10.49
CA THR A 52 -10.29 5.69 11.80
C THR A 52 -10.84 4.31 12.16
N SER A 53 -10.80 3.35 11.23
CA SER A 53 -11.38 2.03 11.43
C SER A 53 -10.39 1.04 12.07
N ALA A 54 -10.60 0.74 13.35
CA ALA A 54 -9.79 -0.25 14.06
C ALA A 54 -9.87 -1.65 13.46
N ALA A 55 -11.04 -2.05 12.94
CA ALA A 55 -11.26 -3.38 12.36
C ALA A 55 -10.42 -3.59 11.09
N THR A 56 -10.48 -2.66 10.14
CA THR A 56 -9.70 -2.76 8.89
C THR A 56 -8.21 -2.56 9.14
N SER A 57 -7.82 -1.75 10.12
CA SER A 57 -6.42 -1.65 10.54
C SER A 57 -5.88 -2.95 11.10
N LYS A 58 -6.66 -3.68 11.92
CA LYS A 58 -6.27 -5.01 12.40
C LYS A 58 -6.15 -6.02 11.26
N SER A 59 -7.12 -6.03 10.33
CA SER A 59 -7.02 -6.86 9.13
C SER A 59 -5.79 -6.51 8.30
N CYS A 60 -5.43 -5.23 8.18
CA CYS A 60 -4.22 -4.80 7.50
C CYS A 60 -2.95 -5.29 8.21
N SER A 61 -2.91 -5.21 9.55
CA SER A 61 -1.78 -5.74 10.32
C SER A 61 -1.63 -7.26 10.14
N PHE A 62 -2.74 -8.00 10.05
CA PHE A 62 -2.73 -9.42 9.67
C PHE A 62 -2.12 -9.65 8.29
N LEU A 63 -2.53 -8.86 7.28
CA LEU A 63 -1.95 -8.95 5.94
C LEU A 63 -0.44 -8.74 5.94
N HIS A 64 0.10 -7.96 6.89
CA HIS A 64 1.54 -7.73 7.04
C HIS A 64 2.24 -8.72 8.00
N GLY A 65 1.54 -9.76 8.47
CA GLY A 65 2.12 -10.78 9.35
C GLY A 65 2.41 -10.28 10.77
N ALA A 66 1.79 -9.19 11.22
CA ALA A 66 2.07 -8.56 12.51
C ALA A 66 1.79 -9.47 13.73
N PHE A 67 1.01 -10.54 13.56
CA PHE A 67 0.70 -11.51 14.62
C PHE A 67 1.39 -12.88 14.40
N GLY A 68 2.44 -12.92 13.57
CA GLY A 68 3.13 -14.17 13.20
C GLY A 68 2.42 -14.95 12.09
N ASP A 69 1.39 -14.37 11.46
CA ASP A 69 0.73 -14.91 10.29
C ASP A 69 1.64 -14.84 9.07
N ASP A 70 1.43 -15.72 8.09
CA ASP A 70 2.14 -15.69 6.81
C ASP A 70 1.35 -14.88 5.76
N PRO A 71 1.83 -13.67 5.37
CA PRO A 71 1.20 -12.83 4.35
C PRO A 71 1.02 -13.53 2.99
N LEU A 72 1.88 -14.51 2.69
CA LEU A 72 1.87 -15.20 1.40
C LEU A 72 0.62 -16.05 1.20
N VAL A 73 0.00 -16.53 2.28
CA VAL A 73 -1.25 -17.31 2.21
C VAL A 73 -2.37 -16.50 1.56
N PHE A 74 -2.53 -15.24 1.99
CA PHE A 74 -3.51 -14.33 1.40
C PHE A 74 -3.21 -14.02 -0.07
N LEU A 75 -1.96 -13.68 -0.38
CA LEU A 75 -1.56 -13.36 -1.75
C LEU A 75 -1.71 -14.56 -2.70
N TYR A 76 -1.41 -15.76 -2.22
CA TYR A 76 -1.63 -17.02 -2.94
C TYR A 76 -3.10 -17.25 -3.26
N HIS A 77 -3.99 -17.10 -2.26
CA HIS A 77 -5.42 -17.24 -2.48
C HIS A 77 -5.96 -16.18 -3.44
N ALA A 78 -5.56 -14.92 -3.28
CA ALA A 78 -5.99 -13.83 -4.17
C ALA A 78 -5.57 -14.09 -5.62
N LEU A 79 -4.31 -14.50 -5.85
CA LEU A 79 -3.79 -14.79 -7.18
C LEU A 79 -4.50 -16.00 -7.81
N THR A 80 -4.74 -17.04 -7.01
CA THR A 80 -5.44 -18.25 -7.45
C THR A 80 -6.87 -17.93 -7.87
N ILE A 81 -7.63 -17.20 -7.03
CA ILE A 81 -9.01 -16.82 -7.34
C ILE A 81 -9.07 -15.93 -8.59
N ALA A 82 -8.17 -14.96 -8.73
CA ALA A 82 -8.11 -14.11 -9.91
C ALA A 82 -7.92 -14.93 -11.20
N LYS A 83 -7.00 -15.91 -11.17
CA LYS A 83 -6.74 -16.82 -12.29
C LYS A 83 -7.90 -17.75 -12.59
N GLU A 84 -8.49 -18.39 -11.57
CA GLU A 84 -9.64 -19.28 -11.70
C GLU A 84 -10.84 -18.57 -12.32
N LYS A 85 -11.11 -17.33 -11.88
CA LYS A 85 -12.18 -16.48 -12.44
C LYS A 85 -11.79 -15.80 -13.76
N LYS A 86 -10.55 -15.96 -14.23
CA LYS A 86 -9.99 -15.34 -15.44
C LYS A 86 -10.07 -13.81 -15.43
N LEU A 87 -9.93 -13.21 -14.25
CA LEU A 87 -9.99 -11.77 -14.02
C LEU A 87 -8.59 -11.17 -14.12
N LYS A 88 -8.09 -10.97 -15.35
CA LYS A 88 -6.74 -10.42 -15.58
C LYS A 88 -6.45 -9.08 -14.87
N PRO A 89 -7.38 -8.11 -14.78
CA PRO A 89 -7.13 -6.87 -14.03
C PRO A 89 -6.90 -7.13 -12.54
N ALA A 90 -7.66 -8.05 -11.95
CA ALA A 90 -7.44 -8.48 -10.57
C ALA A 90 -6.14 -9.27 -10.41
N GLU A 91 -5.78 -10.10 -11.38
CA GLU A 91 -4.47 -10.77 -11.41
C GLU A 91 -3.32 -9.75 -11.42
N ALA A 92 -3.40 -8.71 -12.26
CA ALA A 92 -2.43 -7.63 -12.29
C ALA A 92 -2.34 -6.88 -10.95
N PHE A 93 -3.48 -6.57 -10.34
CA PHE A 93 -3.53 -5.95 -9.02
C PHE A 93 -2.84 -6.81 -7.95
N VAL A 94 -3.13 -8.11 -7.90
CA VAL A 94 -2.50 -9.02 -6.93
C VAL A 94 -1.01 -9.17 -7.21
N LEU A 95 -0.58 -9.23 -8.48
CA LEU A 95 0.85 -9.21 -8.82
C LEU A 95 1.53 -7.93 -8.32
N GLY A 96 0.87 -6.78 -8.41
CA GLY A 96 1.33 -5.54 -7.76
C GLY A 96 1.44 -5.68 -6.23
N MET A 97 0.45 -6.29 -5.57
CA MET A 97 0.54 -6.54 -4.13
C MET A 97 1.70 -7.47 -3.75
N ILE A 98 2.06 -8.42 -4.63
CA ILE A 98 3.23 -9.28 -4.43
C ILE A 98 4.52 -8.44 -4.54
N THR A 99 4.61 -7.47 -5.46
CA THR A 99 5.77 -6.58 -5.51
C THR A 99 5.87 -5.69 -4.28
N HIS A 100 4.72 -5.24 -3.74
CA HIS A 100 4.65 -4.55 -2.45
C HIS A 100 5.25 -5.39 -1.33
N TYR A 101 4.72 -6.60 -1.12
CA TYR A 101 5.18 -7.50 -0.06
C TYR A 101 6.68 -7.82 -0.16
N ALA A 102 7.17 -8.09 -1.38
CA ALA A 102 8.58 -8.37 -1.60
C ALA A 102 9.46 -7.17 -1.23
N ALA A 103 9.04 -5.96 -1.61
CA ALA A 103 9.74 -4.75 -1.25
C ALA A 103 9.75 -4.52 0.27
N ASP A 104 8.60 -4.61 0.94
CA ASP A 104 8.50 -4.47 2.41
C ASP A 104 9.44 -5.44 3.12
N SER A 105 9.43 -6.71 2.70
CA SER A 105 10.27 -7.77 3.27
C SER A 105 11.77 -7.48 3.13
N CYS A 106 12.19 -6.86 2.03
CA CYS A 106 13.58 -6.51 1.80
C CYS A 106 14.01 -5.22 2.53
N PHE A 107 13.14 -4.21 2.61
CA PHE A 107 13.50 -2.89 3.13
C PHE A 107 13.27 -2.74 4.63
N HIS A 108 12.26 -3.39 5.22
CA HIS A 108 11.94 -3.22 6.64
C HIS A 108 13.08 -3.57 7.61
N PRO A 109 13.97 -4.56 7.36
CA PRO A 109 15.14 -4.77 8.20
C PRO A 109 16.02 -3.51 8.32
N LEU A 110 16.26 -2.81 7.20
CA LEU A 110 17.02 -1.55 7.20
C LEU A 110 16.24 -0.43 7.89
N VAL A 111 14.93 -0.31 7.64
CA VAL A 111 14.09 0.72 8.27
C VAL A 111 14.12 0.55 9.79
N TYR A 112 13.86 -0.65 10.30
CA TYR A 112 13.90 -0.94 11.73
C TYR A 112 15.28 -0.72 12.34
N TYR A 113 16.35 -1.09 11.63
CA TYR A 113 17.72 -0.78 12.07
C TYR A 113 17.94 0.73 12.25
N LEU A 114 17.46 1.55 11.33
CA LEU A 114 17.66 3.00 11.36
C LEU A 114 16.68 3.73 12.29
N THR A 115 15.48 3.20 12.51
CA THR A 115 14.40 3.94 13.18
C THR A 115 14.06 3.43 14.57
N GLY A 116 14.43 2.18 14.89
CA GLY A 116 14.19 1.52 16.16
C GLY A 116 13.05 0.49 16.12
N ASN A 117 12.68 -0.04 17.29
CA ASN A 117 11.67 -1.08 17.43
C ASN A 117 10.24 -0.52 17.31
N TYR A 118 9.58 -0.81 16.19
CA TYR A 118 8.20 -0.38 15.92
C TYR A 118 7.17 -0.91 16.93
N TYR A 119 7.51 -2.01 17.62
CA TYR A 119 6.67 -2.72 18.58
C TYR A 119 7.14 -2.54 20.03
N SER A 120 7.84 -1.43 20.35
CA SER A 120 8.19 -1.14 21.75
C SER A 120 6.96 -1.16 22.66
N SER A 121 7.11 -1.72 23.86
CA SER A 121 6.09 -1.72 24.92
C SER A 121 5.95 -0.35 25.58
N ASP A 122 6.97 0.51 25.51
CA ASP A 122 6.87 1.90 25.93
C ASP A 122 6.12 2.69 24.84
N ILE A 123 4.99 3.30 25.23
CA ILE A 123 4.11 4.05 24.34
C ILE A 123 4.83 5.26 23.74
N GLU A 124 5.66 5.97 24.51
CA GLU A 124 6.34 7.18 24.03
C GLU A 124 7.47 6.82 23.07
N GLU A 125 8.25 5.78 23.39
CA GLU A 125 9.23 5.23 22.46
C GLU A 125 8.56 4.74 21.18
N GLN A 126 7.45 4.01 21.30
CA GLN A 126 6.71 3.49 20.15
C GLN A 126 6.21 4.63 19.24
N LYS A 127 5.66 5.72 19.80
CA LYS A 127 5.26 6.91 19.04
C LYS A 127 6.45 7.56 18.33
N LEU A 128 7.59 7.68 19.02
CA LEU A 128 8.81 8.25 18.47
C LEU A 128 9.35 7.40 17.31
N VAL A 129 9.45 6.09 17.49
CA VAL A 129 9.89 5.15 16.44
C VAL A 129 8.95 5.20 15.25
N LYS A 130 7.63 5.13 15.45
CA LYS A 130 6.63 5.26 14.37
C LYS A 130 6.79 6.56 13.59
N THR A 131 7.11 7.65 14.27
CA THR A 131 7.36 8.95 13.64
C THR A 131 8.65 8.94 12.82
N ARG A 132 9.73 8.38 13.36
CA ARG A 132 11.02 8.24 12.65
C ARG A 132 10.88 7.35 11.43
N HIS A 133 10.20 6.22 11.57
CA HIS A 133 9.87 5.26 10.52
C HIS A 133 9.18 5.97 9.34
N ARG A 134 8.05 6.62 9.60
CA ARG A 134 7.31 7.36 8.56
C ARG A 134 8.12 8.48 7.93
N ARG A 135 8.92 9.21 8.72
CA ARG A 135 9.80 10.27 8.19
C ARG A 135 10.86 9.70 7.26
N PHE A 136 11.46 8.58 7.62
CA PHE A 136 12.46 7.91 6.79
C PHE A 136 11.86 7.45 5.45
N GLU A 137 10.67 6.86 5.47
CA GLU A 137 9.93 6.47 4.27
C GLU A 137 9.62 7.66 3.36
N VAL A 138 9.19 8.80 3.93
CA VAL A 138 8.98 10.04 3.17
C VAL A 138 10.28 10.57 2.57
N PHE A 139 11.40 10.48 3.29
CA PHE A 139 12.70 10.89 2.74
C PHE A 139 13.15 10.01 1.57
N LEU A 140 12.93 8.69 1.66
CA LEU A 140 13.22 7.77 0.55
C LEU A 140 12.39 8.10 -0.69
N ASP A 141 11.08 8.26 -0.53
CA ASP A 141 10.18 8.64 -1.63
C ASP A 141 10.57 9.99 -2.23
N THR A 142 10.90 10.97 -1.38
CA THR A 142 11.33 12.31 -1.83
C THR A 142 12.62 12.22 -2.62
N TRP A 143 13.61 11.48 -2.12
CA TRP A 143 14.87 11.27 -2.82
C TRP A 143 14.63 10.61 -4.17
N TRP A 144 13.79 9.57 -4.24
CA TRP A 144 13.49 8.91 -5.50
C TRP A 144 12.79 9.84 -6.49
N LYS A 145 11.83 10.64 -6.01
CA LYS A 145 11.12 11.63 -6.82
C LYS A 145 12.05 12.65 -7.47
N TYR A 146 13.10 13.08 -6.77
CA TYR A 146 14.07 14.04 -7.29
C TYR A 146 15.09 13.43 -8.25
N ASN A 147 15.43 12.15 -8.08
CA ASN A 147 16.50 11.50 -8.84
C ASN A 147 16.00 10.70 -10.04
N PHE A 148 14.72 10.34 -10.09
CA PHE A 148 14.13 9.52 -11.15
C PHE A 148 12.88 10.19 -11.72
N ASP A 149 12.61 9.91 -13.00
CA ASP A 149 11.40 10.39 -13.68
C ASP A 149 10.16 9.65 -13.18
N SER A 150 9.70 10.07 -12.02
CA SER A 150 8.50 9.58 -11.33
C SER A 150 7.21 10.19 -11.90
N SER A 151 7.27 10.89 -13.04
CA SER A 151 6.09 11.47 -13.71
C SER A 151 5.07 10.42 -14.18
N CYS A 152 5.46 9.15 -14.18
CA CYS A 152 4.69 8.06 -14.75
C CYS A 152 3.45 7.61 -13.94
N HIS A 153 3.25 8.09 -12.70
CA HIS A 153 2.21 7.55 -11.81
C HIS A 153 1.45 8.63 -11.03
N ASP A 154 0.45 9.27 -11.66
CA ASP A 154 -0.56 10.06 -10.92
C ASP A 154 -1.61 9.09 -10.32
N PRO A 155 -1.71 8.95 -8.98
CA PRO A 155 -2.68 8.07 -8.33
C PRO A 155 -4.12 8.24 -8.84
N LYS A 156 -4.52 9.48 -9.18
CA LYS A 156 -5.87 9.80 -9.66
C LYS A 156 -6.10 9.27 -11.07
N ILE A 157 -5.09 9.35 -11.94
CA ILE A 157 -5.15 8.81 -13.30
C ILE A 157 -5.22 7.30 -13.24
N LEU A 158 -4.39 6.67 -12.40
CA LEU A 158 -4.41 5.22 -12.17
C LEU A 158 -5.79 4.77 -11.68
N LEU A 159 -6.32 5.43 -10.65
CA LEU A 159 -7.66 5.14 -10.13
C LEU A 159 -8.74 5.31 -11.19
N LYS A 160 -8.70 6.37 -11.99
CA LYS A 160 -9.68 6.60 -13.06
C LYS A 160 -9.68 5.47 -14.09
N LYS A 161 -8.49 5.00 -14.50
CA LYS A 161 -8.35 3.90 -15.47
C LYS A 161 -8.79 2.56 -14.88
N ALA A 162 -8.40 2.27 -13.64
CA ALA A 162 -8.73 1.03 -12.95
C ALA A 162 -10.16 1.01 -12.37
N ASN A 163 -10.88 2.13 -12.37
CA ASN A 163 -12.16 2.29 -11.67
C ASN A 163 -13.19 1.19 -12.01
N LYS A 164 -13.25 0.79 -13.28
CA LYS A 164 -14.19 -0.23 -13.77
C LYS A 164 -13.87 -1.64 -13.24
N HIS A 165 -12.68 -1.85 -12.70
CA HIS A 165 -12.16 -3.12 -12.18
C HIS A 165 -12.18 -3.19 -10.64
N LEU A 166 -12.46 -2.11 -9.94
CA LEU A 166 -12.34 -2.10 -8.47
C LEU A 166 -13.32 -3.03 -7.77
N ALA A 167 -14.52 -3.22 -8.34
CA ALA A 167 -15.51 -4.13 -7.78
C ALA A 167 -15.05 -5.59 -7.83
N GLU A 168 -14.54 -6.05 -8.99
CA GLU A 168 -14.01 -7.41 -9.16
C GLU A 168 -12.72 -7.62 -8.34
N ILE A 169 -11.84 -6.62 -8.27
CA ILE A 169 -10.66 -6.65 -7.41
C ILE A 169 -11.08 -6.81 -5.95
N GLY A 170 -12.02 -5.98 -5.47
CA GLY A 170 -12.53 -6.05 -4.12
C GLY A 170 -13.15 -7.41 -3.78
N GLU A 171 -13.86 -8.03 -4.73
CA GLU A 171 -14.43 -9.37 -4.56
C GLU A 171 -13.35 -10.44 -4.40
N VAL A 172 -12.32 -10.42 -5.27
CA VAL A 172 -11.18 -11.35 -5.18
C VAL A 172 -10.49 -11.22 -3.81
N LEU A 173 -10.19 -9.99 -3.37
CA LEU A 173 -9.50 -9.75 -2.11
C LEU A 173 -10.37 -10.11 -0.89
N SER A 174 -11.67 -9.87 -0.95
CA SER A 174 -12.62 -10.25 0.09
C SER A 174 -12.67 -11.76 0.27
N ILE A 175 -12.80 -12.52 -0.83
CA ILE A 175 -12.83 -14.00 -0.78
C ILE A 175 -11.48 -14.54 -0.32
N ALA A 176 -10.38 -13.98 -0.81
CA ALA A 176 -9.04 -14.40 -0.40
C ALA A 176 -8.81 -14.21 1.10
N LEU A 177 -9.23 -13.08 1.67
CA LEU A 177 -9.12 -12.82 3.10
C LEU A 177 -9.93 -13.83 3.92
N SER A 178 -11.19 -14.09 3.54
CA SER A 178 -12.03 -15.08 4.21
C SER A 178 -11.48 -16.50 4.12
N ARG A 179 -10.72 -16.86 3.07
CA ARG A 179 -10.01 -18.15 2.98
C ARG A 179 -8.74 -18.20 3.83
N SER A 180 -8.16 -17.05 4.12
CA SER A 180 -6.88 -16.95 4.85
C SER A 180 -7.07 -16.84 6.35
N SER A 181 -8.23 -16.36 6.81
CA SER A 181 -8.51 -16.19 8.23
C SER A 181 -10.01 -16.11 8.52
N ASP A 182 -10.44 -16.82 9.57
CA ASP A 182 -11.79 -16.70 10.12
C ASP A 182 -11.94 -15.47 11.05
N LYS A 183 -10.84 -14.79 11.38
CA LYS A 183 -10.81 -13.68 12.35
C LYS A 183 -10.95 -12.30 11.70
N PHE A 184 -10.69 -12.21 10.41
CA PHE A 184 -10.59 -10.95 9.70
C PHE A 184 -11.51 -10.94 8.48
N GLU A 185 -12.25 -9.84 8.31
CA GLU A 185 -13.13 -9.66 7.17
C GLU A 185 -13.02 -8.23 6.66
N ILE A 186 -12.96 -8.11 5.34
CA ILE A 186 -13.09 -6.84 4.62
C ILE A 186 -13.95 -7.15 3.40
N SER A 187 -15.17 -6.60 3.38
CA SER A 187 -16.06 -6.76 2.23
C SER A 187 -15.47 -6.14 0.96
N ALA A 188 -15.90 -6.61 -0.21
CA ALA A 188 -15.48 -6.07 -1.49
C ALA A 188 -15.65 -4.54 -1.58
N LYS A 189 -16.78 -4.01 -1.09
CA LYS A 189 -17.05 -2.57 -1.06
C LYS A 189 -16.10 -1.82 -0.12
N ASN A 190 -15.70 -2.44 0.98
CA ASN A 190 -14.72 -1.84 1.89
C ASN A 190 -13.33 -1.80 1.26
N TRP A 191 -12.91 -2.84 0.54
CA TRP A 191 -11.68 -2.83 -0.27
C TRP A 191 -11.68 -1.70 -1.29
N GLU A 192 -12.76 -1.56 -2.06
CA GLU A 192 -12.90 -0.46 -3.03
C GLU A 192 -12.75 0.91 -2.34
N LYS A 193 -13.48 1.11 -1.22
CA LYS A 193 -13.43 2.37 -0.47
C LYS A 193 -12.03 2.66 0.08
N SER A 194 -11.36 1.63 0.60
CA SER A 194 -9.97 1.70 1.07
C SER A 194 -9.01 2.18 -0.01
N ILE A 195 -9.06 1.59 -1.21
CA ILE A 195 -8.21 1.97 -2.35
C ILE A 195 -8.49 3.42 -2.77
N ARG A 196 -9.77 3.83 -2.83
CA ARG A 196 -10.14 5.21 -3.16
C ARG A 196 -9.63 6.22 -2.13
N HIS A 197 -9.72 5.88 -0.84
CA HIS A 197 -9.23 6.73 0.24
C HIS A 197 -7.71 6.83 0.25
N LEU A 198 -7.00 5.72 0.02
CA LEU A 198 -5.55 5.70 -0.17
C LEU A 198 -5.17 6.72 -1.26
N VAL A 199 -5.70 6.55 -2.47
CA VAL A 199 -5.44 7.47 -3.61
C VAL A 199 -5.79 8.93 -3.28
N PHE A 200 -6.87 9.16 -2.54
CA PHE A 200 -7.23 10.50 -2.09
C PHE A 200 -6.18 11.11 -1.15
N ILE A 201 -5.67 10.33 -0.20
CA ILE A 201 -4.62 10.76 0.72
C ILE A 201 -3.31 11.02 -0.01
N CYS A 202 -2.91 10.13 -0.93
CA CYS A 202 -1.74 10.32 -1.82
C CYS A 202 -1.80 11.66 -2.58
N LYS A 203 -3.01 12.05 -3.01
CA LYS A 203 -3.22 13.35 -3.67
C LYS A 203 -3.11 14.53 -2.70
N LEU A 204 -3.62 14.38 -1.47
CA LEU A 204 -3.55 15.47 -0.48
C LEU A 204 -2.09 15.76 -0.09
N THR A 205 -1.28 14.72 0.06
CA THR A 205 0.14 14.83 0.46
C THR A 205 1.03 15.38 -0.65
N THR A 206 0.62 15.25 -1.92
CA THR A 206 1.32 15.84 -3.07
C THR A 206 0.97 17.31 -3.33
N ASN A 207 -0.06 17.87 -2.67
CA ASN A 207 -0.44 19.27 -2.82
C ASN A 207 0.34 20.19 -1.86
N PRO A 208 1.21 21.07 -2.35
CA PRO A 208 2.04 21.93 -1.50
C PRO A 208 1.20 22.90 -0.63
N PHE A 209 0.03 23.33 -1.09
CA PHE A 209 -0.85 24.21 -0.31
C PHE A 209 -1.43 23.52 0.91
N ILE A 210 -1.80 22.24 0.79
CA ILE A 210 -2.30 21.45 1.93
C ILE A 210 -1.18 21.23 2.94
N GLY A 211 0.05 20.97 2.48
CA GLY A 211 1.22 20.90 3.36
C GLY A 211 1.45 22.20 4.13
N ILE A 212 1.31 23.36 3.49
CA ILE A 212 1.37 24.67 4.14
C ILE A 212 0.24 24.84 5.15
N LEU A 213 -1.00 24.52 4.77
CA LEU A 213 -2.18 24.64 5.64
C LEU A 213 -2.06 23.77 6.89
N MET A 214 -1.61 22.51 6.74
CA MET A 214 -1.38 21.60 7.86
C MET A 214 -0.26 22.10 8.80
N LYS A 215 0.80 22.72 8.25
CA LYS A 215 1.82 23.38 9.09
C LYS A 215 1.22 24.55 9.87
N PHE A 216 0.36 25.36 9.26
CA PHE A 216 -0.33 26.47 9.92
C PHE A 216 -1.25 25.98 11.06
N PHE A 217 -2.05 24.92 10.83
CA PHE A 217 -2.93 24.37 11.87
C PHE A 217 -2.16 23.65 12.99
N ASN A 218 -1.05 22.95 12.69
CA ASN A 218 -0.19 22.39 13.73
C ASN A 218 0.56 23.47 14.54
N PHE A 219 0.87 24.62 13.94
CA PHE A 219 1.42 25.78 14.68
C PHE A 219 0.42 26.34 15.69
N ILE A 220 -0.87 26.36 15.34
CA ILE A 220 -1.95 26.80 16.23
C ILE A 220 -2.21 25.76 17.34
N SER A 221 -2.00 24.47 17.07
CA SER A 221 -2.15 23.39 18.05
C SER A 221 -0.95 23.25 19.01
N LEU A 222 0.24 23.70 18.64
CA LEU A 222 1.43 23.75 19.51
C LEU A 222 1.46 25.00 20.42
N GLY A 223 0.58 25.98 20.20
CA GLY A 223 0.41 27.15 21.08
C GLY A 223 -0.46 26.91 22.33
N LYS A 224 -0.69 25.64 22.72
CA LYS A 224 -1.44 25.25 23.93
C LYS A 224 -0.76 24.10 24.69
N LEU A 225 0.56 24.13 24.77
CA LEU A 225 1.32 23.37 25.76
C LEU A 225 2.23 24.36 26.48
N ASP A 226 1.60 25.16 27.34
CA ASP A 226 2.23 25.73 28.53
C ASP A 226 1.98 24.76 29.71
#